data_AF-A0A2E1H4Y8-F1
#
_entry.id   AF-A0A2E1H4Y8-F1
#
_cell.length_a   1.000
_cell.length_b   1.000
_cell.length_c   1.000
_cell.angle_alpha   90.00
_cell.angle_beta   90.00
_cell.angle_gamma   90.00
#
_symmetry.space_group_name_H-M   'P 1'
#
loop_
_entity.id
_entity.type
_entity.pdbx_description
1 polymer ?
#
loop_
_entity_poly.entity_id
_entity_poly.type
_entity_poly.pdbx_seq_one_letter_code
_entity_poly.pdbx_strand_id
1 'polypeptide(L)'
;MFAPALERKAHMFFDAISVVRDGHKTSYEERALYAVYHEAGLLEDYLDLHGAARNKRFHLIREDVSGIKWIAQALSCLSLLKDGPNPYPSADADWSELQLVSHVGISTSCLNAYLDGLFAQLSTSWLEAGLAAVSPKATGAAIHPPLPTLPSNLFGDEEEDGILGDNSIASRYLSRFMRLFNSWDVAATTGLAGGDAGAFMKKYCTEAIARSFQSRVHNLQSDYDSYLRNTPQELAIPRLRKVRGAISECLHLLEAVTALTHLYERHHRDPHLSQVLPWPELVEVLANHLIFSAYNSLGSCMPLAQELLSGLTTSSSIEVSLSDSIEMHARPLSLIANVVKHHGLDVEIECAGRRANAASFMAMLVLIGSHPKTRTYSFHGDHAALADIEQLFALGLGETGLGAVTKAFPFLK
;
A
#
# COMPACT_ATOMS: atom_id res chain seq x y z
N MET A 1 5.00 39.67 -20.24
CA MET A 1 5.24 38.44 -21.03
C MET A 1 4.70 37.18 -20.34
N PHE A 2 4.74 37.10 -19.01
CA PHE A 2 4.28 35.91 -18.25
C PHE A 2 2.78 35.58 -18.40
N ALA A 3 1.88 36.54 -18.23
CA ALA A 3 0.43 36.30 -18.27
C ALA A 3 -0.07 35.62 -19.57
N PRO A 4 0.25 36.10 -20.78
CA PRO A 4 -0.13 35.40 -22.02
C PRO A 4 0.47 34.01 -22.18
N ALA A 5 1.65 33.76 -21.57
CA ALA A 5 2.27 32.44 -21.60
C ALA A 5 1.60 31.47 -20.61
N LEU A 6 1.23 31.97 -19.43
CA LEU A 6 0.45 31.24 -18.44
C LEU A 6 -0.92 30.83 -18.98
N GLU A 7 -1.63 31.75 -19.65
CA GLU A 7 -2.92 31.46 -20.31
C GLU A 7 -2.82 30.31 -21.31
N ARG A 8 -1.80 30.35 -22.19
CA ARG A 8 -1.56 29.27 -23.15
C ARG A 8 -1.24 27.94 -22.47
N LYS A 9 -0.53 27.97 -21.34
CA LYS A 9 -0.17 26.76 -20.58
C LYS A 9 -1.36 26.17 -19.84
N ALA A 10 -2.28 26.99 -19.36
CA ALA A 10 -3.43 26.52 -18.61
C ALA A 10 -4.56 25.91 -19.47
N HIS A 11 -4.53 26.07 -20.81
CA HIS A 11 -5.59 25.54 -21.68
C HIS A 11 -5.89 24.05 -21.44
N MET A 12 -4.86 23.18 -21.41
CA MET A 12 -5.08 21.74 -21.21
C MET A 12 -5.66 21.43 -19.84
N PHE A 13 -5.27 22.18 -18.82
CA PHE A 13 -5.83 22.06 -17.47
C PHE A 13 -7.31 22.44 -17.44
N PHE A 14 -7.70 23.58 -18.04
CA PHE A 14 -9.11 23.99 -18.11
C PHE A 14 -9.96 23.06 -18.99
N ASP A 15 -9.38 22.48 -20.05
CA ASP A 15 -10.05 21.44 -20.86
C ASP A 15 -10.32 20.19 -20.00
N ALA A 16 -9.35 19.73 -19.21
CA ALA A 16 -9.52 18.61 -18.28
C ALA A 16 -10.58 18.88 -17.19
N ILE A 17 -10.60 20.09 -16.63
CA ILE A 17 -11.64 20.54 -15.68
C ILE A 17 -13.03 20.47 -16.33
N SER A 18 -13.17 20.95 -17.57
CA SER A 18 -14.45 20.91 -18.28
C SER A 18 -14.98 19.49 -18.41
N VAL A 19 -14.12 18.53 -18.76
CA VAL A 19 -14.49 17.11 -18.90
C VAL A 19 -15.05 16.54 -17.60
N VAL A 20 -14.44 16.86 -16.46
CA VAL A 20 -14.92 16.42 -15.13
C VAL A 20 -16.26 17.09 -14.78
N ARG A 21 -16.40 18.39 -15.06
CA ARG A 21 -17.61 19.18 -14.74
C ARG A 21 -18.82 18.87 -15.63
N ASP A 22 -18.60 18.49 -16.88
CA ASP A 22 -19.66 18.13 -17.82
C ASP A 22 -20.38 16.83 -17.42
N GLY A 23 -19.90 16.14 -16.38
CA GLY A 23 -20.70 15.21 -15.58
C GLY A 23 -21.18 13.99 -16.36
N HIS A 24 -20.56 13.68 -17.50
CA HIS A 24 -20.77 12.40 -18.14
C HIS A 24 -20.24 11.33 -17.19
N LYS A 25 -21.17 10.69 -16.44
CA LYS A 25 -21.01 9.38 -15.78
C LYS A 25 -20.57 8.38 -16.82
N THR A 26 -19.33 8.49 -17.21
CA THR A 26 -18.67 7.67 -18.20
C THR A 26 -17.85 6.66 -17.43
N SER A 27 -17.61 5.51 -18.04
CA SER A 27 -16.70 4.47 -17.55
C SER A 27 -15.22 4.92 -17.48
N TYR A 28 -14.94 6.24 -17.38
CA TYR A 28 -13.62 6.86 -17.45
C TYR A 28 -13.42 7.98 -16.41
N GLU A 29 -14.22 8.01 -15.34
CA GLU A 29 -14.11 9.00 -14.25
C GLU A 29 -12.67 9.09 -13.72
N GLU A 30 -12.02 7.94 -13.51
CA GLU A 30 -10.60 7.83 -13.13
C GLU A 30 -9.67 8.63 -14.04
N ARG A 31 -9.77 8.42 -15.35
CA ARG A 31 -8.86 9.03 -16.34
C ARG A 31 -9.07 10.53 -16.43
N ALA A 32 -10.32 10.98 -16.33
CA ALA A 32 -10.63 12.41 -16.33
C ALA A 32 -10.03 13.11 -15.10
N LEU A 33 -10.17 12.51 -13.92
CA LEU A 33 -9.58 13.01 -12.68
C LEU A 33 -8.04 12.96 -12.70
N TYR A 34 -7.46 11.89 -13.25
CA TYR A 34 -6.01 11.77 -13.43
C TYR A 34 -5.47 12.84 -14.39
N ALA A 35 -6.19 13.15 -15.47
CA ALA A 35 -5.82 14.23 -16.38
C ALA A 35 -5.81 15.59 -15.66
N VAL A 36 -6.82 15.88 -14.82
CA VAL A 36 -6.83 17.09 -13.98
C VAL A 36 -5.62 17.12 -13.03
N TYR A 37 -5.32 16.01 -12.35
CA TYR A 37 -4.13 15.89 -11.50
C TYR A 37 -2.83 16.17 -12.28
N HIS A 38 -2.66 15.53 -13.43
CA HIS A 38 -1.46 15.65 -14.25
C HIS A 38 -1.25 17.08 -14.76
N GLU A 39 -2.29 17.67 -15.36
CA GLU A 39 -2.22 19.02 -15.91
C GLU A 39 -2.08 20.09 -14.82
N ALA A 40 -2.70 19.88 -13.65
CA ALA A 40 -2.48 20.73 -12.48
C ALA A 40 -1.01 20.71 -12.04
N GLY A 41 -0.37 19.53 -12.02
CA GLY A 41 1.05 19.39 -11.72
C GLY A 41 1.93 20.18 -12.68
N LEU A 42 1.70 20.04 -13.99
CA LEU A 42 2.45 20.79 -15.01
C LEU A 42 2.28 22.32 -14.86
N LEU A 43 1.06 22.76 -14.53
CA LEU A 43 0.76 24.18 -14.33
C LEU A 43 1.38 24.73 -13.03
N GLU A 44 1.34 23.96 -11.94
CA GLU A 44 1.98 24.31 -10.68
C GLU A 44 3.50 24.41 -10.85
N ASP A 45 4.14 23.43 -11.50
CA ASP A 45 5.58 23.46 -11.78
C ASP A 45 5.96 24.70 -12.61
N TYR A 46 5.12 25.05 -13.59
CA TYR A 46 5.31 26.27 -14.38
C TYR A 46 5.18 27.54 -13.53
N LEU A 47 4.18 27.60 -12.64
CA LEU A 47 3.97 28.71 -11.72
C LEU A 47 5.14 28.85 -10.73
N ASP A 48 5.61 27.74 -10.15
CA ASP A 48 6.70 27.71 -9.19
C ASP A 48 8.04 28.08 -9.83
N LEU A 49 8.34 27.60 -11.05
CA LEU A 49 9.52 27.98 -11.82
C LEU A 49 9.61 29.49 -12.05
N HIS A 50 8.46 30.16 -12.17
CA HIS A 50 8.37 31.61 -12.38
C HIS A 50 8.11 32.40 -11.08
N GLY A 51 8.24 31.76 -9.92
CA GLY A 51 8.18 32.41 -8.62
C GLY A 51 6.78 32.83 -8.17
N ALA A 52 5.72 32.17 -8.67
CA ALA A 52 4.33 32.48 -8.31
C ALA A 52 4.08 32.41 -6.79
N ALA A 53 4.72 31.48 -6.08
CA ALA A 53 4.64 31.33 -4.62
C ALA A 53 5.05 32.60 -3.83
N ARG A 54 5.82 33.53 -4.44
CA ARG A 54 6.23 34.80 -3.82
C ARG A 54 5.61 36.01 -4.50
N ASN A 55 4.62 35.79 -5.36
CA ASN A 55 4.01 36.83 -6.18
C ASN A 55 2.56 37.05 -5.76
N LYS A 56 2.24 38.22 -5.23
CA LYS A 56 0.88 38.55 -4.76
C LYS A 56 -0.23 38.39 -5.82
N ARG A 57 0.12 38.51 -7.11
CA ARG A 57 -0.84 38.39 -8.22
C ARG A 57 -1.12 36.93 -8.62
N PHE A 58 -0.13 36.04 -8.50
CA PHE A 58 -0.24 34.65 -9.00
C PHE A 58 -0.18 33.59 -7.91
N HIS A 59 0.11 33.97 -6.66
CA HIS A 59 0.18 33.04 -5.53
C HIS A 59 -1.16 32.32 -5.30
N LEU A 60 -2.28 33.03 -5.36
CA LEU A 60 -3.61 32.43 -5.14
C LEU A 60 -3.93 31.36 -6.19
N ILE A 61 -3.64 31.64 -7.47
CA ILE A 61 -3.78 30.65 -8.56
C ILE A 61 -2.92 29.42 -8.28
N ARG A 62 -1.69 29.61 -7.81
CA ARG A 62 -0.78 28.51 -7.48
C ARG A 62 -1.34 27.64 -6.35
N GLU A 63 -1.92 28.24 -5.32
CA GLU A 63 -2.57 27.51 -4.23
C GLU A 63 -3.82 26.77 -4.71
N ASP A 64 -4.68 27.41 -5.51
CA ASP A 64 -5.85 26.77 -6.11
C ASP A 64 -5.48 25.55 -6.95
N VAL A 65 -4.45 25.68 -7.81
CA VAL A 65 -3.94 24.59 -8.64
C VAL A 65 -3.41 23.44 -7.77
N SER A 66 -2.66 23.74 -6.70
CA SER A 66 -2.18 22.70 -5.77
C SER A 66 -3.33 21.98 -5.06
N GLY A 67 -4.34 22.73 -4.59
CA GLY A 67 -5.54 22.16 -3.98
C GLY A 67 -6.27 21.21 -4.93
N ILE A 68 -6.52 21.68 -6.17
CA ILE A 68 -7.17 20.88 -7.23
C ILE A 68 -6.37 19.61 -7.50
N LYS A 69 -5.04 19.73 -7.66
CA LYS A 69 -4.14 18.61 -7.95
C LYS A 69 -4.34 17.46 -6.96
N TRP A 70 -4.27 17.75 -5.66
CA TRP A 70 -4.30 16.69 -4.65
C TRP A 70 -5.70 16.11 -4.40
N ILE A 71 -6.75 16.93 -4.50
CA ILE A 71 -8.12 16.42 -4.44
C ILE A 71 -8.43 15.53 -5.66
N ALA A 72 -8.02 15.95 -6.86
CA ALA A 72 -8.19 15.19 -8.09
C ALA A 72 -7.43 13.85 -8.04
N GLN A 73 -6.19 13.85 -7.51
CA GLN A 73 -5.44 12.61 -7.29
C GLN A 73 -6.20 11.65 -6.38
N ALA A 74 -6.68 12.12 -5.22
CA ALA A 74 -7.41 11.28 -4.28
C ALA A 74 -8.68 10.69 -4.91
N LEU A 75 -9.46 11.52 -5.61
CA LEU A 75 -10.66 11.07 -6.33
C LEU A 75 -10.34 10.06 -7.43
N SER A 76 -9.23 10.23 -8.17
CA SER A 76 -8.82 9.28 -9.21
C SER A 76 -8.57 7.89 -8.63
N CYS A 77 -7.88 7.79 -7.48
CA CYS A 77 -7.66 6.52 -6.80
C CYS A 77 -8.97 5.88 -6.33
N LEU A 78 -9.89 6.67 -5.78
CA LEU A 78 -11.18 6.17 -5.27
C LEU A 78 -12.13 5.73 -6.39
N SER A 79 -12.03 6.33 -7.58
CA SER A 79 -12.88 5.96 -8.71
C SER A 79 -12.64 4.51 -9.18
N LEU A 80 -11.46 3.95 -8.94
CA LEU A 80 -11.13 2.54 -9.18
C LEU A 80 -11.94 1.58 -8.29
N LEU A 81 -12.57 2.10 -7.23
CA LEU A 81 -13.40 1.34 -6.28
C LEU A 81 -14.91 1.63 -6.45
N LYS A 82 -15.30 2.58 -7.32
CA LYS A 82 -16.65 3.15 -7.37
C LYS A 82 -17.58 2.48 -8.39
N ASP A 83 -17.06 2.02 -9.54
CA ASP A 83 -17.89 1.56 -10.67
C ASP A 83 -17.41 0.21 -11.26
N GLY A 84 -18.35 -0.74 -11.40
CA GLY A 84 -18.16 -2.02 -12.09
C GLY A 84 -18.12 -3.24 -11.16
N PRO A 85 -18.18 -4.49 -11.68
CA PRO A 85 -17.86 -5.66 -10.87
C PRO A 85 -16.47 -5.40 -10.28
N ASN A 86 -16.36 -5.36 -8.94
CA ASN A 86 -15.11 -5.08 -8.26
C ASN A 86 -14.01 -5.93 -8.96
N PRO A 87 -13.01 -5.31 -9.62
CA PRO A 87 -11.99 -6.07 -10.34
C PRO A 87 -11.21 -6.97 -9.38
N TYR A 88 -11.35 -6.70 -8.09
CA TYR A 88 -10.82 -7.44 -6.98
C TYR A 88 -11.86 -8.44 -6.47
N PRO A 89 -11.64 -9.75 -6.66
CA PRO A 89 -12.51 -10.75 -6.07
C PRO A 89 -12.47 -10.61 -4.55
N SER A 90 -13.63 -10.55 -3.90
CA SER A 90 -13.68 -10.35 -2.45
C SER A 90 -13.71 -11.65 -1.66
N ALA A 91 -13.08 -11.63 -0.48
CA ALA A 91 -13.23 -12.64 0.55
C ALA A 91 -14.53 -12.49 1.35
N ASP A 92 -14.99 -11.26 1.52
CA ASP A 92 -16.19 -10.87 2.25
C ASP A 92 -17.03 -9.93 1.38
N ALA A 93 -18.07 -10.48 0.77
CA ALA A 93 -18.95 -9.73 -0.11
C ALA A 93 -19.71 -8.63 0.66
N ASP A 94 -20.08 -8.84 1.92
CA ASP A 94 -20.78 -7.83 2.73
C ASP A 94 -19.86 -6.62 2.98
N TRP A 95 -18.57 -6.86 3.18
CA TRP A 95 -17.58 -5.78 3.23
C TRP A 95 -17.44 -5.07 1.88
N SER A 96 -16.99 -5.77 0.83
CA SER A 96 -16.59 -5.12 -0.43
C SER A 96 -17.76 -4.53 -1.20
N GLU A 97 -18.94 -5.17 -1.21
CA GLU A 97 -20.08 -4.77 -2.05
C GLU A 97 -21.04 -3.81 -1.35
N LEU A 98 -21.03 -3.72 -0.01
CA LEU A 98 -21.92 -2.84 0.74
C LEU A 98 -21.15 -1.78 1.53
N GLN A 99 -20.30 -2.21 2.47
CA GLN A 99 -19.66 -1.28 3.41
C GLN A 99 -18.62 -0.41 2.71
N LEU A 100 -17.70 -1.03 1.96
CA LEU A 100 -16.65 -0.31 1.24
C LEU A 100 -17.25 0.68 0.24
N VAL A 101 -18.23 0.24 -0.56
CA VAL A 101 -18.96 1.10 -1.51
C VAL A 101 -19.59 2.31 -0.81
N SER A 102 -20.18 2.12 0.37
CA SER A 102 -20.75 3.22 1.16
C SER A 102 -19.67 4.22 1.59
N HIS A 103 -18.56 3.75 2.17
CA HIS A 103 -17.47 4.65 2.59
C HIS A 103 -16.80 5.38 1.42
N VAL A 104 -16.59 4.70 0.28
CA VAL A 104 -16.09 5.32 -0.96
C VAL A 104 -17.10 6.32 -1.51
N GLY A 105 -18.39 6.00 -1.50
CA GLY A 105 -19.46 6.90 -1.93
C GLY A 105 -19.52 8.19 -1.10
N ILE A 106 -19.41 8.10 0.22
CA ILE A 106 -19.35 9.27 1.12
C ILE A 106 -18.10 10.10 0.81
N SER A 107 -16.93 9.45 0.78
CA SER A 107 -15.65 10.12 0.54
C SER A 107 -15.63 10.86 -0.81
N THR A 108 -16.03 10.18 -1.88
CA THR A 108 -16.09 10.77 -3.22
C THR A 108 -17.10 11.90 -3.31
N SER A 109 -18.25 11.80 -2.64
CA SER A 109 -19.24 12.89 -2.61
C SER A 109 -18.68 14.14 -1.93
N CYS A 110 -18.03 13.99 -0.77
CA CYS A 110 -17.38 15.11 -0.07
C CYS A 110 -16.26 15.73 -0.90
N LEU A 111 -15.35 14.92 -1.43
CA LEU A 111 -14.20 15.39 -2.19
C LEU A 111 -14.60 16.05 -3.52
N ASN A 112 -15.66 15.57 -4.19
CA ASN A 112 -16.19 16.24 -5.38
C ASN A 112 -16.75 17.63 -5.05
N ALA A 113 -17.45 17.79 -3.93
CA ALA A 113 -17.93 19.10 -3.49
C ALA A 113 -16.77 20.08 -3.24
N TYR A 114 -15.67 19.59 -2.64
CA TYR A 114 -14.45 20.40 -2.45
C TYR A 114 -13.78 20.75 -3.78
N LEU A 115 -13.70 19.79 -4.71
CA LEU A 115 -13.14 20.00 -6.04
C LEU A 115 -13.92 21.07 -6.82
N ASP A 116 -15.25 21.01 -6.80
CA ASP A 116 -16.13 22.01 -7.42
C ASP A 116 -15.92 23.40 -6.83
N GLY A 117 -15.80 23.49 -5.50
CA GLY A 117 -15.46 24.73 -4.81
C GLY A 117 -14.11 25.29 -5.25
N LEU A 118 -13.09 24.43 -5.40
CA LEU A 118 -11.76 24.83 -5.84
C LEU A 118 -11.75 25.29 -7.31
N PHE A 119 -12.54 24.65 -8.18
CA PHE A 119 -12.72 25.12 -9.56
C PHE A 119 -13.35 26.52 -9.62
N ALA A 120 -14.34 26.79 -8.77
CA ALA A 120 -14.95 28.12 -8.67
C ALA A 120 -13.97 29.16 -8.11
N GLN A 121 -13.18 28.79 -7.08
CA GLN A 121 -12.17 29.66 -6.50
C GLN A 121 -11.05 29.98 -7.51
N LEU A 122 -10.52 28.98 -8.22
CA LEU A 122 -9.54 29.17 -9.28
C LEU A 122 -10.03 30.15 -10.34
N SER A 123 -11.29 30.02 -10.77
CA SER A 123 -11.88 30.90 -11.78
C SER A 123 -11.89 32.37 -11.30
N THR A 124 -12.17 32.58 -10.02
CA THR A 124 -12.11 33.91 -9.38
C THR A 124 -10.68 34.44 -9.32
N SER A 125 -9.74 33.67 -8.75
CA SER A 125 -8.33 34.03 -8.64
C SER A 125 -7.69 34.33 -10.01
N TRP A 126 -8.10 33.58 -11.04
CA TRP A 126 -7.63 33.76 -12.42
C TRP A 126 -8.02 35.12 -13.00
N LEU A 127 -9.29 35.52 -12.84
CA LEU A 127 -9.80 36.80 -13.31
C LEU A 127 -9.23 37.97 -12.49
N GLU A 128 -9.11 37.82 -11.17
CA GLU A 128 -8.50 38.84 -10.30
C GLU A 128 -7.02 39.07 -10.61
N ALA A 129 -6.32 38.03 -11.07
CA ALA A 129 -4.98 38.15 -11.61
C ALA A 129 -4.95 38.82 -13.00
N GLY A 130 -6.07 39.29 -13.54
CA GLY A 130 -6.16 39.97 -14.84
C GLY A 130 -5.78 39.08 -16.01
N LEU A 131 -6.06 37.77 -15.91
CA LEU A 131 -5.91 36.81 -16.99
C LEU A 131 -7.23 36.67 -17.74
N ALA A 132 -7.17 36.42 -19.05
CA ALA A 132 -8.35 36.21 -19.87
C ALA A 132 -9.08 34.93 -19.46
N ALA A 133 -10.42 34.95 -19.53
CA ALA A 133 -11.22 33.75 -19.38
C ALA A 133 -10.78 32.71 -20.41
N VAL A 134 -10.46 31.51 -19.93
CA VAL A 134 -10.16 30.37 -20.80
C VAL A 134 -11.49 29.76 -21.21
N SER A 135 -11.80 29.76 -22.51
CA SER A 135 -12.88 28.94 -23.05
C SER A 135 -12.34 27.53 -23.29
N PRO A 136 -12.76 26.52 -22.51
CA PRO A 136 -12.37 25.16 -22.76
C PRO A 136 -12.84 24.78 -24.16
N LYS A 137 -11.98 24.12 -24.93
CA LYS A 137 -12.47 23.41 -26.10
C LYS A 137 -13.16 22.17 -25.55
N ALA A 138 -14.39 21.91 -25.98
CA ALA A 138 -15.04 20.62 -25.75
C ALA A 138 -14.24 19.54 -26.49
N THR A 139 -13.09 19.16 -25.96
CA THR A 139 -12.44 17.91 -26.29
C THR A 139 -13.19 16.89 -25.48
N GLY A 140 -14.07 16.13 -26.14
CA GLY A 140 -14.36 14.80 -25.64
C GLY A 140 -13.01 14.12 -25.50
N ALA A 141 -12.45 14.10 -24.28
CA ALA A 141 -11.24 13.35 -23.99
C ALA A 141 -11.47 11.98 -24.58
N ALA A 142 -10.62 11.59 -25.54
CA ALA A 142 -10.84 10.42 -26.39
C ALA A 142 -11.44 9.28 -25.55
N ILE A 143 -12.76 9.11 -25.69
CA ILE A 143 -13.55 8.16 -24.92
C ILE A 143 -13.20 6.82 -25.54
N HIS A 144 -12.10 6.22 -25.08
CA HIS A 144 -11.64 4.94 -25.61
C HIS A 144 -12.56 3.85 -25.06
N PRO A 145 -13.45 3.24 -25.86
CA PRO A 145 -14.35 2.17 -25.41
C PRO A 145 -13.58 1.10 -24.61
N PRO A 146 -14.23 0.39 -23.67
CA PRO A 146 -13.58 -0.69 -22.93
C PRO A 146 -12.83 -1.57 -23.93
N LEU A 147 -11.51 -1.66 -23.73
CA LEU A 147 -10.65 -2.42 -24.63
C LEU A 147 -11.15 -3.87 -24.58
N PRO A 148 -11.32 -4.53 -25.73
CA PRO A 148 -11.72 -5.92 -25.74
C PRO A 148 -10.73 -6.74 -24.92
N THR A 149 -11.24 -7.50 -23.94
CA THR A 149 -10.43 -8.44 -23.19
C THR A 149 -9.92 -9.48 -24.17
N LEU A 150 -8.60 -9.56 -24.35
CA LEU A 150 -8.04 -10.59 -25.20
C LEU A 150 -8.35 -11.96 -24.56
N PRO A 151 -8.84 -12.94 -25.34
CA PRO A 151 -9.05 -14.27 -24.82
C PRO A 151 -7.71 -14.86 -24.36
N SER A 152 -7.76 -15.65 -23.29
CA SER A 152 -6.58 -16.29 -22.70
C SER A 152 -6.06 -17.40 -23.62
N ASN A 153 -5.31 -17.01 -24.65
CA ASN A 153 -4.84 -17.89 -25.72
C ASN A 153 -3.38 -18.32 -25.56
N LEU A 154 -2.71 -17.93 -24.47
CA LEU A 154 -1.44 -18.54 -24.09
C LEU A 154 -1.75 -19.91 -23.47
N PHE A 155 -1.93 -20.93 -24.30
CA PHE A 155 -1.76 -22.31 -23.88
C PHE A 155 -0.45 -22.84 -24.44
N GLY A 156 0.35 -23.41 -23.54
CA GLY A 156 1.36 -24.44 -23.81
C GLY A 156 2.54 -23.96 -24.65
N ASP A 157 3.68 -23.75 -24.01
CA ASP A 157 5.01 -24.16 -24.50
C ASP A 157 6.07 -23.40 -23.72
N GLU A 158 6.27 -23.75 -22.45
CA GLU A 158 7.60 -23.91 -21.84
C GLU A 158 7.48 -25.05 -20.83
N GLU A 159 7.84 -26.26 -21.27
CA GLU A 159 8.37 -27.26 -20.34
C GLU A 159 9.64 -26.66 -19.73
N GLU A 160 9.56 -26.18 -18.49
CA GLU A 160 10.72 -26.13 -17.61
C GLU A 160 10.41 -26.97 -16.37
N ASP A 161 10.87 -28.22 -16.48
CA ASP A 161 11.43 -29.04 -15.41
C ASP A 161 11.14 -28.59 -13.97
N GLY A 162 10.15 -29.26 -13.38
CA GLY A 162 10.21 -29.74 -12.01
C GLY A 162 10.68 -28.76 -10.93
N ILE A 163 9.74 -27.96 -10.40
CA ILE A 163 9.72 -27.69 -8.96
C ILE A 163 8.29 -27.93 -8.45
N LEU A 164 7.95 -29.20 -8.29
CA LEU A 164 6.86 -29.69 -7.43
C LEU A 164 7.24 -29.54 -5.94
N GLY A 165 7.94 -28.46 -5.58
CA GLY A 165 8.67 -28.35 -4.34
C GLY A 165 8.98 -26.92 -3.95
N ASP A 166 7.95 -26.06 -3.85
CA ASP A 166 7.95 -25.13 -2.73
C ASP A 166 6.54 -24.54 -2.50
N ASN A 167 5.82 -25.08 -1.52
CA ASN A 167 4.69 -24.38 -0.91
C ASN A 167 5.14 -23.05 -0.23
N SER A 168 6.44 -22.71 -0.27
CA SER A 168 7.02 -21.54 0.39
C SER A 168 6.57 -20.20 -0.18
N ILE A 169 6.30 -20.03 -1.49
CA ILE A 169 6.01 -18.69 -2.05
C ILE A 169 4.63 -18.20 -1.60
N ALA A 170 3.58 -19.01 -1.79
CA ALA A 170 2.23 -18.68 -1.32
C ALA A 170 2.19 -18.53 0.21
N SER A 171 2.82 -19.44 0.96
CA SER A 171 2.92 -19.33 2.42
C SER A 171 3.64 -18.06 2.85
N ARG A 172 4.79 -17.72 2.25
CA ARG A 172 5.54 -16.49 2.53
C ARG A 172 4.72 -15.25 2.22
N TYR A 173 4.00 -15.24 1.10
CA TYR A 173 3.09 -14.17 0.72
C TYR A 173 1.99 -13.97 1.78
N LEU A 174 1.32 -15.06 2.19
CA LEU A 174 0.27 -15.03 3.21
C LEU A 174 0.81 -14.61 4.59
N SER A 175 1.98 -15.10 5.00
CA SER A 175 2.63 -14.66 6.24
C SER A 175 3.02 -13.18 6.19
N ARG A 176 3.50 -12.67 5.04
CA ARG A 176 3.78 -11.24 4.85
C ARG A 176 2.51 -10.40 4.91
N PHE A 177 1.42 -10.85 4.31
CA PHE A 177 0.10 -10.22 4.44
C PHE A 177 -0.35 -10.13 5.90
N MET A 178 -0.30 -11.24 6.64
CA MET A 178 -0.70 -11.27 8.04
C MET A 178 0.18 -10.36 8.91
N ARG A 179 1.50 -10.36 8.70
CA ARG A 179 2.42 -9.43 9.39
C ARG A 179 2.14 -7.97 9.07
N LEU A 180 1.81 -7.65 7.83
CA LEU A 180 1.45 -6.29 7.42
C LEU A 180 0.22 -5.81 8.20
N PHE A 181 -0.86 -6.61 8.23
CA PHE A 181 -2.06 -6.29 8.99
C PHE A 181 -1.79 -6.14 10.49
N ASN A 182 -1.07 -7.11 11.09
CA ASN A 182 -0.75 -7.08 12.52
C ASN A 182 0.17 -5.91 12.92
N SER A 183 0.87 -5.30 11.97
CA SER A 183 1.69 -4.11 12.20
C SER A 183 0.89 -2.79 12.16
N TRP A 184 -0.39 -2.83 11.79
CA TRP A 184 -1.25 -1.65 11.76
C TRP A 184 -1.63 -1.23 13.18
N ASP A 185 -1.43 0.05 13.50
CA ASP A 185 -1.90 0.60 14.77
C ASP A 185 -3.43 0.71 14.77
N VAL A 186 -4.11 -0.21 15.44
CA VAL A 186 -5.58 -0.25 15.54
C VAL A 186 -6.15 1.03 16.15
N ALA A 187 -5.38 1.79 16.94
CA ALA A 187 -5.82 3.08 17.46
C ALA A 187 -6.04 4.14 16.36
N ALA A 188 -5.44 3.96 15.18
CA ALA A 188 -5.70 4.82 14.02
C ALA A 188 -7.08 4.58 13.38
N THR A 189 -7.75 3.48 13.70
CA THR A 189 -9.00 3.04 13.05
C THR A 189 -10.23 3.22 13.93
N THR A 190 -10.09 3.76 15.15
CA THR A 190 -11.21 3.99 16.08
C THR A 190 -12.11 5.18 15.68
N GLY A 191 -11.79 5.83 14.56
CA GLY A 191 -12.48 7.01 14.06
C GLY A 191 -12.19 8.28 14.84
N LEU A 192 -12.45 9.41 14.20
CA LEU A 192 -12.41 10.76 14.76
C LEU A 192 -13.87 11.24 14.93
N ALA A 193 -14.38 11.19 16.16
CA ALA A 193 -15.73 11.64 16.49
C ALA A 193 -15.69 13.08 17.07
N GLY A 194 -15.46 14.09 16.22
CA GLY A 194 -15.33 15.48 16.66
C GLY A 194 -14.10 15.76 17.54
N GLY A 195 -13.08 14.91 17.44
CA GLY A 195 -11.80 15.07 18.13
C GLY A 195 -10.87 16.09 17.45
N ASP A 196 -9.71 16.34 18.06
CA ASP A 196 -8.70 17.23 17.49
C ASP A 196 -8.08 16.60 16.22
N ALA A 197 -8.52 17.10 15.06
CA ALA A 197 -8.03 16.71 13.73
C ALA A 197 -6.51 16.86 13.61
N GLY A 198 -5.92 17.94 14.17
CA GLY A 198 -4.48 18.16 14.15
C GLY A 198 -3.71 17.12 14.97
N ALA A 199 -4.23 16.77 16.14
CA ALA A 199 -3.65 15.71 16.98
C ALA A 199 -3.73 14.34 16.31
N PHE A 200 -4.84 14.02 15.65
CA PHE A 200 -5.00 12.79 14.87
C PHE A 200 -3.96 12.71 13.76
N MET A 201 -3.87 13.73 12.91
CA MET A 201 -2.92 13.77 11.79
C MET A 201 -1.48 13.60 12.28
N LYS A 202 -1.08 14.37 13.31
CA LYS A 202 0.28 14.32 13.86
C LYS A 202 0.63 12.95 14.43
N LYS A 203 -0.33 12.23 15.00
CA LYS A 203 -0.08 10.95 15.68
C LYS A 203 -0.15 9.76 14.72
N TYR A 204 -1.16 9.72 13.85
CA TYR A 204 -1.52 8.51 13.10
C TYR A 204 -1.41 8.65 11.59
N CYS A 205 -1.43 9.87 11.04
CA CYS A 205 -1.57 10.09 9.60
C CYS A 205 -0.67 11.23 9.10
N THR A 206 0.62 11.18 9.45
CA THR A 206 1.60 12.06 8.79
C THR A 206 1.91 11.54 7.39
N GLU A 207 2.40 12.40 6.49
CA GLU A 207 2.74 12.00 5.11
C GLU A 207 3.77 10.86 5.11
N ALA A 208 4.74 10.90 6.03
CA ALA A 208 5.74 9.85 6.19
C ALA A 208 5.10 8.51 6.60
N ILE A 209 4.13 8.52 7.51
CA ILE A 209 3.41 7.30 7.93
C ILE A 209 2.58 6.76 6.75
N ALA A 210 1.80 7.63 6.08
CA ALA A 210 0.96 7.25 4.95
C ALA A 210 1.79 6.62 3.81
N ARG A 211 2.88 7.27 3.38
CA ARG A 211 3.79 6.75 2.36
C ARG A 211 4.45 5.43 2.75
N SER A 212 4.86 5.31 4.01
CA SER A 212 5.48 4.07 4.52
C SER A 212 4.50 2.90 4.46
N PHE A 213 3.24 3.11 4.86
CA PHE A 213 2.23 2.06 4.79
C PHE A 213 1.85 1.73 3.33
N GLN A 214 1.59 2.75 2.50
CA GLN A 214 1.32 2.58 1.07
C GLN A 214 2.42 1.76 0.39
N SER A 215 3.70 2.07 0.63
CA SER A 215 4.83 1.34 0.04
C SER A 215 4.85 -0.14 0.46
N ARG A 216 4.55 -0.46 1.73
CA ARG A 216 4.51 -1.86 2.20
C ARG A 216 3.36 -2.65 1.56
N VAL A 217 2.20 -2.04 1.38
CA VAL A 217 1.05 -2.65 0.67
C VAL A 217 1.39 -2.85 -0.81
N HIS A 218 1.95 -1.83 -1.47
CA HIS A 218 2.39 -1.91 -2.86
C HIS A 218 3.44 -3.01 -3.09
N ASN A 219 4.42 -3.15 -2.19
CA ASN A 219 5.42 -4.21 -2.26
C ASN A 219 4.76 -5.58 -2.23
N LEU A 220 3.79 -5.78 -1.33
CA LEU A 220 3.06 -7.04 -1.23
C LEU A 220 2.26 -7.36 -2.51
N GLN A 221 1.61 -6.35 -3.11
CA GLN A 221 0.95 -6.51 -4.42
C GLN A 221 1.96 -6.86 -5.53
N SER A 222 3.12 -6.20 -5.52
CA SER A 222 4.21 -6.45 -6.48
C SER A 222 4.78 -7.86 -6.36
N ASP A 223 4.94 -8.38 -5.13
CA ASP A 223 5.39 -9.76 -4.92
C ASP A 223 4.39 -10.76 -5.48
N TYR A 224 3.08 -10.52 -5.28
CA TYR A 224 2.05 -11.36 -5.86
C TYR A 224 2.14 -11.37 -7.39
N ASP A 225 2.17 -10.18 -7.98
CA ASP A 225 2.17 -10.02 -9.43
C ASP A 225 3.45 -10.56 -10.09
N SER A 226 4.57 -10.59 -9.36
CA SER A 226 5.85 -11.10 -9.85
C SER A 226 6.03 -12.60 -9.67
N TYR A 227 5.56 -13.18 -8.55
CA TYR A 227 5.90 -14.54 -8.14
C TYR A 227 4.73 -15.51 -8.04
N LEU A 228 3.48 -15.03 -8.04
CA LEU A 228 2.30 -15.88 -7.90
C LEU A 228 1.33 -15.78 -9.08
N ARG A 229 1.16 -14.59 -9.67
CA ARG A 229 0.19 -14.39 -10.75
C ARG A 229 0.52 -15.27 -11.98
N ASN A 230 -0.51 -15.96 -12.48
CA ASN A 230 -0.44 -16.89 -13.61
C ASN A 230 0.50 -18.09 -13.40
N THR A 231 0.87 -18.41 -12.14
CA THR A 231 1.67 -19.59 -11.83
C THR A 231 0.78 -20.83 -11.58
N PRO A 232 1.32 -22.06 -11.71
CA PRO A 232 0.60 -23.28 -11.33
C PRO A 232 0.07 -23.24 -9.88
N GLN A 233 0.80 -22.58 -8.97
CA GLN A 233 0.39 -22.44 -7.56
C GLN A 233 -0.87 -21.57 -7.39
N GLU A 234 -0.98 -20.45 -8.13
CA GLU A 234 -2.20 -19.63 -8.13
C GLU A 234 -3.39 -20.38 -8.78
N LEU A 235 -3.14 -21.14 -9.85
CA LEU A 235 -4.17 -21.97 -10.49
C LEU A 235 -4.68 -23.09 -9.55
N ALA A 236 -3.78 -23.69 -8.77
CA ALA A 236 -4.13 -24.67 -7.75
C ALA A 236 -4.88 -24.06 -6.56
N ILE A 237 -4.64 -22.77 -6.25
CA ILE A 237 -5.26 -22.05 -5.12
C ILE A 237 -5.90 -20.73 -5.61
N PRO A 238 -7.00 -20.76 -6.36
CA PRO A 238 -7.60 -19.55 -6.95
C PRO A 238 -8.04 -18.50 -5.92
N ARG A 239 -8.27 -18.93 -4.67
CA ARG A 239 -8.63 -18.07 -3.53
C ARG A 239 -7.51 -17.08 -3.17
N LEU A 240 -6.27 -17.30 -3.58
CA LEU A 240 -5.17 -16.34 -3.43
C LEU A 240 -5.47 -14.99 -4.12
N ARG A 241 -6.28 -14.99 -5.19
CA ARG A 241 -6.72 -13.77 -5.87
C ARG A 241 -7.54 -12.86 -4.96
N LYS A 242 -8.25 -13.43 -3.99
CA LYS A 242 -9.04 -12.65 -3.02
C LYS A 242 -8.16 -11.89 -2.04
N VAL A 243 -7.03 -12.49 -1.63
CA VAL A 243 -6.02 -11.81 -0.80
C VAL A 243 -5.38 -10.66 -1.57
N ARG A 244 -4.99 -10.88 -2.83
CA ARG A 244 -4.52 -9.82 -3.73
C ARG A 244 -5.58 -8.73 -3.92
N GLY A 245 -6.85 -9.12 -3.99
CA GLY A 245 -7.98 -8.20 -4.08
C GLY A 245 -8.06 -7.23 -2.90
N ALA A 246 -8.07 -7.76 -1.67
CA ALA A 246 -8.03 -6.97 -0.44
C ALA A 246 -6.83 -6.02 -0.36
N ILE A 247 -5.66 -6.45 -0.83
CA ILE A 247 -4.45 -5.61 -0.92
C ILE A 247 -4.66 -4.46 -1.90
N SER A 248 -5.32 -4.71 -3.04
CA SER A 248 -5.57 -3.70 -4.07
C SER A 248 -6.60 -2.67 -3.60
N GLU A 249 -7.67 -3.11 -2.93
CA GLU A 249 -8.63 -2.23 -2.25
C GLU A 249 -7.92 -1.31 -1.24
N CYS A 250 -7.08 -1.90 -0.37
CA CYS A 250 -6.29 -1.18 0.60
C CYS A 250 -5.33 -0.17 -0.05
N LEU A 251 -4.67 -0.55 -1.14
CA LEU A 251 -3.71 0.29 -1.84
C LEU A 251 -4.35 1.57 -2.37
N HIS A 252 -5.47 1.46 -3.09
CA HIS A 252 -6.15 2.63 -3.66
C HIS A 252 -6.66 3.60 -2.60
N LEU A 253 -7.15 3.07 -1.48
CA LEU A 253 -7.52 3.89 -0.32
C LEU A 253 -6.30 4.62 0.26
N LEU A 254 -5.16 3.94 0.38
CA LEU A 254 -3.92 4.54 0.92
C LEU A 254 -3.25 5.53 -0.04
N GLU A 255 -3.41 5.36 -1.35
CA GLU A 255 -3.00 6.34 -2.35
C GLU A 255 -3.80 7.64 -2.17
N ALA A 256 -5.12 7.53 -1.97
CA ALA A 256 -5.97 8.68 -1.63
C ALA A 256 -5.58 9.30 -0.28
N VAL A 257 -5.37 8.49 0.77
CA VAL A 257 -4.88 8.98 2.07
C VAL A 257 -3.59 9.77 1.92
N THR A 258 -2.61 9.23 1.18
CA THR A 258 -1.32 9.89 0.99
C THR A 258 -1.46 11.24 0.28
N ALA A 259 -2.29 11.32 -0.76
CA ALA A 259 -2.58 12.56 -1.47
C ALA A 259 -3.22 13.62 -0.57
N LEU A 260 -4.24 13.25 0.20
CA LEU A 260 -4.96 14.16 1.09
C LEU A 260 -4.13 14.57 2.31
N THR A 261 -3.31 13.66 2.85
CA THR A 261 -2.38 13.98 3.93
C THR A 261 -1.31 14.96 3.47
N HIS A 262 -0.78 14.79 2.25
CA HIS A 262 0.16 15.75 1.66
C HIS A 262 -0.47 17.13 1.51
N LEU A 263 -1.71 17.19 1.00
CA LEU A 263 -2.49 18.43 0.92
C LEU A 263 -2.63 19.07 2.30
N TYR A 264 -3.06 18.31 3.29
CA TYR A 264 -3.22 18.80 4.65
C TYR A 264 -1.90 19.35 5.22
N GLU A 265 -0.82 18.56 5.23
CA GLU A 265 0.45 18.97 5.84
C GLU A 265 1.02 20.25 5.23
N ARG A 266 0.91 20.40 3.91
CA ARG A 266 1.46 21.56 3.20
C ARG A 266 0.55 22.78 3.19
N HIS A 267 -0.77 22.60 3.20
CA HIS A 267 -1.71 23.67 2.88
C HIS A 267 -2.76 23.97 3.96
N HIS A 268 -2.89 23.18 5.04
CA HIS A 268 -3.95 23.39 6.04
C HIS A 268 -3.93 24.75 6.76
N ARG A 269 -2.82 25.49 6.67
CA ARG A 269 -2.65 26.82 7.26
C ARG A 269 -2.83 27.95 6.25
N ASP A 270 -3.09 27.61 5.00
CA ASP A 270 -3.31 28.60 3.96
C ASP A 270 -4.73 29.18 4.08
N PRO A 271 -4.87 30.50 4.32
CA PRO A 271 -6.18 31.13 4.51
C PRO A 271 -6.99 31.21 3.21
N HIS A 272 -6.36 31.13 2.04
CA HIS A 272 -7.03 31.08 0.74
C HIS A 272 -7.71 29.73 0.56
N LEU A 273 -6.98 28.63 0.76
CA LEU A 273 -7.57 27.29 0.62
C LEU A 273 -8.60 26.96 1.71
N SER A 274 -8.46 27.54 2.89
CA SER A 274 -9.43 27.39 3.99
C SER A 274 -10.82 27.98 3.69
N GLN A 275 -10.99 28.78 2.64
CA GLN A 275 -12.30 29.29 2.22
C GLN A 275 -13.16 28.20 1.56
N VAL A 276 -12.51 27.16 1.02
CA VAL A 276 -13.16 26.07 0.29
C VAL A 276 -12.98 24.73 0.98
N LEU A 277 -11.82 24.50 1.60
CA LEU A 277 -11.47 23.24 2.24
C LEU A 277 -11.77 23.29 3.75
N PRO A 278 -12.80 22.60 4.22
CA PRO A 278 -13.08 22.45 5.64
C PRO A 278 -12.12 21.38 6.22
N TRP A 279 -10.96 21.83 6.72
CA TRP A 279 -9.87 20.94 7.13
C TRP A 279 -10.26 19.89 8.19
N PRO A 280 -11.01 20.22 9.26
CA PRO A 280 -11.46 19.22 10.23
C PRO A 280 -12.30 18.11 9.57
N GLU A 281 -13.25 18.49 8.72
CA GLU A 281 -14.14 17.59 8.00
C GLU A 281 -13.37 16.73 6.98
N LEU A 282 -12.36 17.29 6.31
CA LEU A 282 -11.45 16.52 5.46
C LEU A 282 -10.70 15.44 6.27
N VAL A 283 -10.25 15.78 7.48
CA VAL A 283 -9.59 14.81 8.38
C VAL A 283 -10.58 13.75 8.88
N GLU A 284 -11.84 14.09 9.10
CA GLU A 284 -12.89 13.11 9.41
C GLU A 284 -13.11 12.14 8.23
N VAL A 285 -13.13 12.62 6.99
CA VAL A 285 -13.19 11.76 5.79
C VAL A 285 -11.99 10.81 5.76
N LEU A 286 -10.78 11.34 5.94
CA LEU A 286 -9.54 10.57 6.02
C LEU A 286 -9.62 9.46 7.08
N ALA A 287 -10.00 9.80 8.32
CA ALA A 287 -10.01 8.87 9.44
C ALA A 287 -11.14 7.84 9.34
N ASN A 288 -12.38 8.31 9.17
CA ASN A 288 -13.60 7.53 9.33
C ASN A 288 -13.97 6.74 8.10
N HIS A 289 -13.49 7.15 6.92
CA HIS A 289 -13.86 6.50 5.65
C HIS A 289 -12.67 5.93 4.90
N LEU A 290 -11.51 6.60 4.88
CA LEU A 290 -10.38 6.10 4.09
C LEU A 290 -9.48 5.13 4.88
N ILE A 291 -8.95 5.57 6.03
CA ILE A 291 -8.07 4.74 6.88
C ILE A 291 -8.84 3.55 7.45
N PHE A 292 -10.05 3.80 7.96
CA PHE A 292 -10.94 2.74 8.45
C PHE A 292 -11.19 1.69 7.37
N SER A 293 -11.55 2.08 6.15
CA SER A 293 -11.79 1.12 5.07
C SER A 293 -10.52 0.43 4.60
N ALA A 294 -9.37 1.11 4.60
CA ALA A 294 -8.10 0.49 4.21
C ALA A 294 -7.73 -0.65 5.17
N TYR A 295 -7.92 -0.43 6.48
CA TYR A 295 -7.72 -1.44 7.50
C TYR A 295 -8.70 -2.60 7.36
N ASN A 296 -9.99 -2.33 7.24
CA ASN A 296 -11.03 -3.36 7.15
C ASN A 296 -10.99 -4.16 5.84
N SER A 297 -10.48 -3.57 4.75
CA SER A 297 -10.24 -4.31 3.50
C SER A 297 -9.23 -5.44 3.72
N LEU A 298 -8.14 -5.19 4.45
CA LEU A 298 -7.21 -6.25 4.85
C LEU A 298 -7.82 -7.17 5.92
N GLY A 299 -8.50 -6.60 6.91
CA GLY A 299 -9.07 -7.33 8.04
C GLY A 299 -10.13 -8.36 7.65
N SER A 300 -11.02 -8.00 6.72
CA SER A 300 -12.06 -8.91 6.19
C SER A 300 -11.46 -10.14 5.49
N CYS A 301 -10.24 -10.03 4.95
CA CYS A 301 -9.54 -11.11 4.29
C CYS A 301 -8.64 -11.93 5.24
N MET A 302 -8.47 -11.50 6.49
CA MET A 302 -7.61 -12.18 7.47
C MET A 302 -8.01 -13.64 7.73
N PRO A 303 -9.30 -14.00 7.93
CA PRO A 303 -9.69 -15.40 8.14
C PRO A 303 -9.33 -16.29 6.95
N LEU A 304 -9.51 -15.77 5.73
CA LEU A 304 -9.13 -16.48 4.50
C LEU A 304 -7.62 -16.69 4.44
N ALA A 305 -6.83 -15.66 4.72
CA ALA A 305 -5.37 -15.77 4.68
C ALA A 305 -4.84 -16.80 5.69
N GLN A 306 -5.43 -16.84 6.89
CA GLN A 306 -5.11 -17.82 7.94
C GLN A 306 -5.48 -19.25 7.53
N GLU A 307 -6.67 -19.43 6.94
CA GLU A 307 -7.11 -20.73 6.42
C GLU A 307 -6.17 -21.25 5.32
N LEU A 308 -5.86 -20.40 4.34
CA LEU A 308 -4.95 -20.76 3.24
C LEU A 308 -3.55 -21.09 3.75
N LEU A 309 -3.01 -20.29 4.67
CA LEU A 309 -1.69 -20.54 5.24
C LEU A 309 -1.68 -21.87 6.00
N SER A 310 -2.69 -22.13 6.84
CA SER A 310 -2.81 -23.37 7.61
C SER A 310 -2.90 -24.61 6.71
N GLY A 311 -3.54 -24.49 5.54
CA GLY A 311 -3.60 -25.57 4.55
C GLY A 311 -2.30 -25.79 3.78
N LEU A 312 -1.39 -24.81 3.78
CA LEU A 312 -0.11 -24.87 3.07
C LEU A 312 1.07 -25.23 3.98
N THR A 313 0.98 -24.86 5.25
CA THR A 313 2.02 -25.14 6.25
C THR A 313 1.68 -26.38 7.04
N THR A 314 2.55 -27.39 6.99
CA THR A 314 2.51 -28.48 7.98
C THR A 314 3.36 -28.06 9.16
N SER A 315 2.72 -27.61 10.25
CA SER A 315 3.44 -27.29 11.49
C SER A 315 4.13 -28.56 11.98
N SER A 316 5.45 -28.54 11.96
CA SER A 316 6.30 -29.63 12.40
C SER A 316 7.23 -29.13 13.51
N SER A 317 7.87 -30.08 14.19
CA SER A 317 8.84 -29.78 15.23
C SER A 317 10.08 -30.60 14.98
N ILE A 318 11.24 -29.96 15.06
CA ILE A 318 12.53 -30.62 15.05
C ILE A 318 13.24 -30.38 16.37
N GLU A 319 14.05 -31.33 16.80
CA GLU A 319 14.95 -31.16 17.94
C GLU A 319 16.38 -31.20 17.44
N VAL A 320 17.14 -30.15 17.75
CA VAL A 320 18.53 -30.00 17.32
C VAL A 320 19.43 -29.79 18.53
N SER A 321 20.63 -30.36 18.48
CA SER A 321 21.62 -30.26 19.55
C SER A 321 22.89 -29.57 19.07
N LEU A 322 23.43 -28.68 19.90
CA LEU A 322 24.75 -28.08 19.71
C LEU A 322 25.84 -29.13 19.93
N SER A 323 26.80 -29.19 18.99
CA SER A 323 28.05 -29.92 19.22
C SER A 323 28.85 -29.30 20.38
N ASP A 324 29.69 -30.10 21.05
CA ASP A 324 30.44 -29.68 22.24
C ASP A 324 31.38 -28.49 22.00
N SER A 325 31.86 -28.33 20.76
CA SER A 325 32.76 -27.26 20.33
C SER A 325 32.09 -25.95 19.96
N ILE A 326 30.74 -25.86 20.00
CA ILE A 326 29.99 -24.69 19.55
C ILE A 326 29.18 -24.11 20.72
N GLU A 327 29.26 -22.79 20.87
CA GLU A 327 28.45 -22.01 21.80
C GLU A 327 27.40 -21.19 21.06
N MET A 328 26.20 -21.06 21.64
CA MET A 328 25.10 -20.30 21.06
C MET A 328 25.21 -18.81 21.37
N HIS A 329 26.13 -18.13 20.69
CA HIS A 329 26.36 -16.68 20.83
C HIS A 329 25.79 -15.90 19.63
N ALA A 330 26.18 -14.63 19.50
CA ALA A 330 25.60 -13.70 18.55
C ALA A 330 25.64 -14.16 17.08
N ARG A 331 26.67 -14.89 16.66
CA ARG A 331 26.84 -15.29 15.26
C ARG A 331 25.92 -16.44 14.85
N PRO A 332 25.91 -17.61 15.54
CA PRO A 332 24.91 -18.64 15.32
C PRO A 332 23.47 -18.11 15.32
N LEU A 333 23.16 -17.24 16.29
CA LEU A 333 21.83 -16.65 16.41
C LEU A 333 21.48 -15.72 15.24
N SER A 334 22.45 -14.95 14.73
CA SER A 334 22.23 -14.12 13.55
C SER A 334 21.95 -14.95 12.30
N LEU A 335 22.63 -16.09 12.13
CA LEU A 335 22.42 -17.00 11.00
C LEU A 335 21.05 -17.65 11.07
N ILE A 336 20.65 -18.17 12.24
CA ILE A 336 19.30 -18.71 12.46
C ILE A 336 18.24 -17.63 12.14
N ALA A 337 18.41 -16.42 12.69
CA ALA A 337 17.47 -15.33 12.43
C ALA A 337 17.37 -14.98 10.93
N ASN A 338 18.49 -15.01 10.21
CA ASN A 338 18.51 -14.71 8.79
C ASN A 338 17.92 -15.84 7.94
N VAL A 339 18.10 -17.11 8.30
CA VAL A 339 17.41 -18.25 7.68
C VAL A 339 15.90 -18.12 7.87
N VAL A 340 15.44 -17.89 9.10
CA VAL A 340 14.00 -17.73 9.38
C VAL A 340 13.42 -16.52 8.64
N LYS A 341 14.14 -15.39 8.60
CA LYS A 341 13.73 -14.20 7.84
C LYS A 341 13.68 -14.46 6.33
N HIS A 342 14.61 -15.26 5.80
CA HIS A 342 14.64 -15.62 4.38
C HIS A 342 13.38 -16.40 3.99
N HIS A 343 13.02 -17.41 4.78
CA HIS A 343 11.78 -18.16 4.60
C HIS A 343 10.55 -17.28 4.78
N GLY A 344 10.61 -16.34 5.72
CA GLY A 344 9.56 -15.37 5.97
C GLY A 344 8.32 -16.00 6.62
N LEU A 345 8.46 -17.17 7.22
CA LEU A 345 7.43 -17.91 7.96
C LEU A 345 7.67 -17.79 9.47
N ASP A 346 6.62 -17.97 10.27
CA ASP A 346 6.74 -17.91 11.73
C ASP A 346 7.38 -19.21 12.23
N VAL A 347 8.59 -19.08 12.80
CA VAL A 347 9.33 -20.17 13.45
C VAL A 347 9.60 -19.77 14.90
N GLU A 348 9.27 -20.66 15.82
CA GLU A 348 9.59 -20.50 17.24
C GLU A 348 10.76 -21.40 17.63
N ILE A 349 11.67 -20.87 18.44
CA ILE A 349 12.67 -21.66 19.16
C ILE A 349 12.18 -21.86 20.60
N GLU A 350 12.29 -23.08 21.10
CA GLU A 350 11.95 -23.47 22.46
C GLU A 350 13.18 -23.98 23.22
N CYS A 351 13.35 -23.48 24.44
CA CYS A 351 14.39 -23.91 25.37
C CYS A 351 13.82 -23.90 26.80
N ALA A 352 13.94 -25.04 27.50
CA ALA A 352 13.48 -25.19 28.88
C ALA A 352 12.01 -24.76 29.10
N GLY A 353 11.13 -25.10 28.15
CA GLY A 353 9.70 -24.77 28.19
C GLY A 353 9.36 -23.30 27.90
N ARG A 354 10.34 -22.47 27.50
CA ARG A 354 10.11 -21.09 27.07
C ARG A 354 10.33 -20.96 25.57
N ARG A 355 9.44 -20.23 24.91
CA ARG A 355 9.48 -19.98 23.46
C ARG A 355 9.88 -18.55 23.14
N ALA A 356 10.52 -18.38 21.99
CA ALA A 356 10.82 -17.09 21.40
C ALA A 356 10.71 -17.15 19.87
N ASN A 357 10.39 -16.03 19.23
CA ASN A 357 10.39 -15.90 17.78
C ASN A 357 11.83 -16.04 17.25
N ALA A 358 12.07 -17.04 16.40
CA ALA A 358 13.39 -17.35 15.86
C ALA A 358 13.87 -16.36 14.79
N ALA A 359 13.00 -15.49 14.26
CA ALA A 359 13.39 -14.36 13.41
C ALA A 359 13.95 -13.17 14.22
N SER A 360 13.71 -13.15 15.54
CA SER A 360 14.17 -12.07 16.42
C SER A 360 15.45 -12.45 17.15
N PHE A 361 16.58 -11.94 16.64
CA PHE A 361 17.88 -12.09 17.26
C PHE A 361 17.86 -11.76 18.77
N MET A 362 17.24 -10.63 19.14
CA MET A 362 17.16 -10.20 20.54
C MET A 362 16.31 -11.15 21.39
N ALA A 363 15.18 -11.64 20.86
CA ALA A 363 14.34 -12.58 21.60
C ALA A 363 15.07 -13.91 21.85
N MET A 364 15.79 -14.42 20.85
CA MET A 364 16.61 -15.63 21.01
C MET A 364 17.76 -15.41 22.00
N LEU A 365 18.46 -14.29 21.92
CA LEU A 365 19.57 -13.97 22.82
C LEU A 365 19.10 -13.92 24.29
N VAL A 366 17.93 -13.33 24.56
CA VAL A 366 17.32 -13.32 25.90
C VAL A 366 16.92 -14.73 26.36
N LEU A 367 16.32 -15.53 25.47
CA LEU A 367 15.90 -16.91 25.78
C LEU A 367 17.09 -17.80 26.16
N ILE A 368 18.14 -17.77 25.33
CA ILE A 368 19.34 -18.59 25.50
C ILE A 368 20.20 -18.08 26.65
N GLY A 369 20.33 -16.76 26.80
CA GLY A 369 21.04 -16.14 27.92
C GLY A 369 20.42 -16.49 29.28
N SER A 370 19.11 -16.77 29.32
CA SER A 370 18.42 -17.25 30.52
C SER A 370 18.70 -18.72 30.84
N HIS A 371 19.24 -19.50 29.89
CA HIS A 371 19.49 -20.94 30.02
C HIS A 371 20.86 -21.36 29.41
N PRO A 372 21.99 -20.87 29.96
CA PRO A 372 23.31 -21.01 29.34
C PRO A 372 23.86 -22.44 29.28
N LYS A 373 23.26 -23.38 30.03
CA LYS A 373 23.66 -24.80 30.05
C LYS A 373 22.89 -25.65 29.05
N THR A 374 21.84 -25.12 28.43
CA THR A 374 21.05 -25.87 27.46
C THR A 374 21.84 -26.04 26.18
N ARG A 375 21.92 -27.28 25.67
CA ARG A 375 22.52 -27.57 24.37
C ARG A 375 21.54 -28.11 23.35
N THR A 376 20.30 -28.37 23.75
CA THR A 376 19.24 -28.94 22.92
C THR A 376 18.11 -27.92 22.78
N TYR A 377 17.64 -27.70 21.55
CA TYR A 377 16.61 -26.74 21.23
C TYR A 377 15.57 -27.40 20.36
N SER A 378 14.30 -27.09 20.61
CA SER A 378 13.22 -27.50 19.72
C SER A 378 12.81 -26.31 18.86
N PHE A 379 12.71 -26.51 17.56
CA PHE A 379 12.16 -25.52 16.64
C PHE A 379 10.79 -25.97 16.16
N HIS A 380 9.84 -25.04 16.10
CA HIS A 380 8.46 -25.28 15.69
C HIS A 380 8.13 -24.34 14.54
N GLY A 381 7.63 -24.87 13.43
CA GLY A 381 7.30 -24.05 12.26
C GLY A 381 7.13 -24.85 10.98
N ASP A 382 7.29 -24.16 9.86
CA ASP A 382 7.18 -24.76 8.52
C ASP A 382 8.35 -25.70 8.21
N HIS A 383 8.03 -26.83 7.57
CA HIS A 383 8.99 -27.88 7.27
C HIS A 383 10.22 -27.41 6.48
N ALA A 384 10.08 -26.49 5.51
CA ALA A 384 11.21 -26.00 4.73
C ALA A 384 12.17 -25.17 5.59
N ALA A 385 11.62 -24.31 6.45
CA ALA A 385 12.41 -23.53 7.40
C ALA A 385 13.09 -24.42 8.44
N LEU A 386 12.40 -25.45 8.93
CA LEU A 386 12.99 -26.41 9.88
C LEU A 386 14.11 -27.24 9.24
N ALA A 387 13.93 -27.73 8.01
CA ALA A 387 14.97 -28.47 7.29
C ALA A 387 16.26 -27.63 7.11
N ASP A 388 16.13 -26.35 6.77
CA ASP A 388 17.27 -25.44 6.66
C ASP A 388 17.93 -25.16 8.02
N ILE A 389 17.15 -25.06 9.10
CA ILE A 389 17.68 -24.92 10.46
C ILE A 389 18.46 -26.19 10.85
N GLU A 390 17.91 -27.37 10.61
CA GLU A 390 18.58 -28.64 10.87
C GLU A 390 19.91 -28.73 10.09
N GLN A 391 19.89 -28.37 8.81
CA GLN A 391 21.09 -28.33 7.98
C GLN A 391 22.10 -27.29 8.49
N LEU A 392 21.65 -26.12 8.95
CA LEU A 392 22.52 -25.09 9.53
C LEU A 392 23.22 -25.60 10.81
N PHE A 393 22.51 -26.36 11.64
CA PHE A 393 23.10 -27.04 12.80
C PHE A 393 24.12 -28.11 12.37
N ALA A 394 23.80 -28.92 11.36
CA ALA A 394 24.72 -29.92 10.80
C ALA A 394 25.99 -29.30 10.22
N LEU A 395 25.90 -28.08 9.68
CA LEU A 395 27.04 -27.29 9.17
C LEU A 395 27.75 -26.49 10.28
N GLY A 396 27.43 -26.73 11.55
CA GLY A 396 28.12 -26.12 12.69
C GLY A 396 27.86 -24.62 12.84
N LEU A 397 26.71 -24.12 12.38
CA LEU A 397 26.23 -22.75 12.64
C LEU A 397 27.25 -21.65 12.25
N GLY A 398 28.08 -21.93 11.24
CA GLY A 398 29.13 -21.02 10.78
C GLY A 398 30.37 -20.95 11.67
N GLU A 399 30.46 -21.71 12.75
CA GLU A 399 31.64 -21.78 13.64
C GLU A 399 32.70 -22.78 13.14
N THR A 400 32.29 -23.82 12.42
CA THR A 400 33.19 -24.79 11.77
C THR A 400 33.69 -24.34 10.39
N GLY A 401 33.26 -23.16 9.92
CA GLY A 401 33.70 -22.53 8.68
C GLY A 401 32.54 -21.95 7.85
N LEU A 402 32.68 -20.72 7.36
CA LEU A 402 31.62 -20.03 6.61
C LEU A 402 31.42 -20.55 5.18
N GLY A 403 32.41 -21.20 4.59
CA GLY A 403 32.37 -21.62 3.19
C GLY A 403 31.28 -22.64 2.89
N ALA A 404 31.07 -23.61 3.79
CA ALA A 404 30.02 -24.61 3.62
C ALA A 404 28.63 -24.01 3.82
N VAL A 405 28.47 -23.12 4.82
CA VAL A 405 27.22 -22.40 5.09
C VAL A 405 26.83 -21.49 3.93
N THR A 406 27.75 -20.66 3.42
CA THR A 406 27.47 -19.75 2.28
C THR A 406 27.26 -20.47 0.95
N LYS A 407 27.72 -21.72 0.82
CA LYS A 407 27.43 -22.59 -0.33
C LYS A 407 26.02 -23.20 -0.22
N ALA A 408 25.63 -23.66 0.97
CA ALA A 408 24.30 -24.22 1.23
C ALA A 408 23.22 -23.13 1.25
N PHE A 409 23.55 -21.95 1.78
CA PHE A 409 22.65 -20.81 1.92
C PHE A 409 23.25 -19.56 1.25
N PRO A 410 23.15 -19.44 -0.09
CA PRO A 410 23.70 -18.31 -0.83
C PRO A 410 23.16 -16.94 -0.38
N PHE A 411 21.96 -16.92 0.20
CA PHE A 411 21.30 -15.72 0.73
C PHE A 411 21.85 -15.23 2.08
N LEU A 412 22.76 -15.99 2.72
CA LEU A 412 23.45 -15.59 3.96
C LEU A 412 24.81 -14.91 3.70
N LYS A 413 25.14 -14.59 2.44
CA LYS A 413 26.39 -13.94 2.05
C LYS A 413 26.47 -12.47 2.42
#